data_AF-A0A947CTZ3-F1
#
_entry.id   AF-A0A947CTZ3-F1
#
_cell.length_a   1.000
_cell.length_b   1.000
_cell.length_c   1.000
_cell.angle_alpha   90.00
_cell.angle_beta   90.00
_cell.angle_gamma   90.00
#
_symmetry.space_group_name_H-M   'P 1'
#
loop_
_entity.id
_entity.type
_entity.pdbx_description
1 polymer ?
#
loop_
_entity_poly.entity_id
_entity_poly.type
_entity_poly.pdbx_seq_one_letter_code
_entity_poly.pdbx_strand_id
1 'polypeptide(L)'
;MPSLKDIRKRITSVKNTQKITRAMKLVAAAKLRRAQDAIIAARPYADTLEEVVVDLSSKIGEDAHPLLKKNDGKRVQIVVMTANRG
;
A
#
# COMPACT_ATOMS: atom_id res chain seq x y z
N MET A 1 -47.29 -0.96 -12.07
CA MET A 1 -46.34 0.10 -12.49
C MET A 1 -45.72 0.73 -11.25
N PRO A 2 -44.44 1.12 -11.26
CA PRO A 2 -43.85 1.84 -10.13
C PRO A 2 -44.61 3.14 -9.92
N SER A 3 -44.95 3.47 -8.67
CA SER A 3 -45.61 4.75 -8.40
C SER A 3 -44.60 5.90 -8.56
N LEU A 4 -45.08 7.11 -8.83
CA LEU A 4 -44.24 8.32 -8.80
C LEU A 4 -43.52 8.50 -7.46
N LYS A 5 -44.11 8.00 -6.36
CA LYS A 5 -43.52 7.97 -5.02
C LYS A 5 -42.28 7.06 -4.97
N ASP A 6 -42.32 5.91 -5.62
CA ASP A 6 -41.21 4.96 -5.65
C ASP A 6 -40.03 5.49 -6.46
N ILE A 7 -40.32 6.15 -7.59
CA ILE A 7 -39.29 6.83 -8.40
C ILE A 7 -38.62 7.94 -7.59
N ARG A 8 -39.38 8.79 -6.88
CA ARG A 8 -38.82 9.84 -6.01
C ARG A 8 -37.96 9.26 -4.89
N LYS A 9 -38.40 8.18 -4.24
CA LYS A 9 -37.61 7.49 -3.21
C LYS A 9 -36.29 6.98 -3.77
N ARG A 10 -36.29 6.35 -4.95
CA ARG A 10 -35.08 5.84 -5.59
C ARG A 10 -34.11 6.96 -5.96
N ILE A 11 -34.61 8.09 -6.48
CA ILE A 11 -33.78 9.28 -6.76
C ILE A 11 -33.08 9.77 -5.49
N THR A 12 -33.81 9.89 -4.38
CA THR A 12 -33.22 10.33 -3.10
C THR A 12 -32.19 9.33 -2.58
N SER A 13 -32.46 8.03 -2.68
CA SER A 13 -31.52 6.97 -2.30
C SER A 13 -30.21 7.06 -3.10
N VAL A 14 -30.29 7.14 -4.43
CA VAL A 14 -29.11 7.23 -5.30
C VAL A 14 -28.34 8.53 -5.05
N LYS A 15 -29.02 9.67 -4.85
CA LYS A 15 -28.37 10.94 -4.48
C LYS A 15 -27.61 10.82 -3.16
N ASN A 16 -28.14 10.10 -2.18
CA ASN A 16 -27.45 9.88 -0.90
C ASN A 16 -26.23 8.97 -1.09
N THR A 17 -26.36 7.86 -1.83
CA THR A 17 -25.21 7.00 -2.17
C THR A 17 -24.12 7.77 -2.91
N GLN A 18 -24.50 8.65 -3.86
CA GLN A 18 -23.56 9.52 -4.57
C GLN A 18 -22.79 10.45 -3.64
N LYS A 19 -23.45 11.04 -2.63
CA LYS A 19 -22.78 11.87 -1.62
C LYS A 19 -21.78 11.06 -0.79
N ILE A 20 -22.17 9.85 -0.37
CA ILE A 20 -21.30 8.95 0.41
C ILE A 20 -20.06 8.57 -0.40
N THR A 21 -20.23 8.11 -1.65
CA THR A 21 -19.09 7.71 -2.49
C THR A 21 -18.20 8.89 -2.85
N ARG A 22 -18.76 10.09 -3.05
CA ARG A 22 -17.97 11.32 -3.24
C ARG A 22 -17.12 11.64 -2.01
N ALA A 23 -17.68 11.51 -0.81
CA ALA A 23 -16.92 11.69 0.43
C ALA A 23 -15.83 10.63 0.58
N MET A 24 -16.15 9.35 0.32
CA MET A 24 -15.16 8.25 0.36
C MET A 24 -14.02 8.47 -0.62
N LYS A 25 -14.29 8.98 -1.84
CA LYS A 25 -13.25 9.35 -2.81
C LYS A 25 -12.27 10.37 -2.25
N LEU A 26 -12.78 11.42 -1.58
CA LEU A 26 -11.93 12.43 -0.96
C LEU A 26 -11.11 11.87 0.20
N VAL A 27 -11.70 11.01 1.04
CA VAL A 27 -10.99 10.33 2.12
C VAL A 27 -9.87 9.43 1.57
N ALA A 28 -10.15 8.67 0.51
CA ALA A 28 -9.15 7.83 -0.14
C ALA A 28 -8.01 8.65 -0.73
N ALA A 29 -8.30 9.77 -1.39
CA ALA A 29 -7.29 10.69 -1.90
C ALA A 29 -6.40 11.26 -0.79
N ALA A 30 -6.99 11.69 0.33
CA ALA A 30 -6.24 12.17 1.49
C ALA A 30 -5.33 11.09 2.10
N LYS A 31 -5.82 9.83 2.19
CA LYS A 31 -5.02 8.69 2.66
C LYS A 31 -3.86 8.37 1.72
N LEU A 32 -4.08 8.40 0.42
CA LEU A 32 -3.04 8.18 -0.59
C LEU A 32 -1.94 9.23 -0.46
N ARG A 33 -2.32 10.51 -0.37
CA ARG A 33 -1.36 11.61 -0.19
C ARG A 33 -0.52 11.43 1.07
N ARG A 34 -1.15 11.12 2.21
CA ARG A 34 -0.43 10.84 3.46
C ARG A 34 0.57 9.68 3.32
N ALA A 35 0.18 8.61 2.62
CA ALA A 35 1.06 7.47 2.39
C ALA A 35 2.25 7.85 1.49
N GLN A 36 2.02 8.66 0.46
CA GLN A 36 3.08 9.18 -0.41
C GLN A 36 4.06 10.05 0.38
N ASP A 37 3.55 10.98 1.19
CA ASP A 37 4.37 11.85 2.02
C ASP A 37 5.25 11.05 2.99
N ALA A 38 4.69 9.99 3.60
CA ALA A 38 5.43 9.08 4.48
C ALA A 38 6.55 8.32 3.74
N ILE A 39 6.29 7.84 2.52
CA ILE A 39 7.30 7.17 1.70
C ILE A 39 8.42 8.14 1.32
N ILE A 40 8.09 9.37 0.91
CA ILE A 40 9.09 10.38 0.55
C ILE A 40 9.95 10.73 1.76
N ALA A 41 9.35 10.89 2.94
CA ALA A 41 10.09 11.16 4.18
C ALA A 41 11.00 10.00 4.60
N ALA A 42 10.64 8.75 4.29
CA ALA A 42 11.44 7.58 4.60
C ALA A 42 12.61 7.33 3.63
N ARG A 43 12.60 7.92 2.43
CA ARG A 43 13.63 7.71 1.39
C ARG A 43 15.06 7.95 1.87
N PRO A 44 15.41 9.09 2.51
CA PRO A 44 16.80 9.34 2.88
C PRO A 44 17.39 8.28 3.81
N TYR A 45 16.56 7.73 4.71
CA TYR A 45 16.96 6.63 5.58
C TYR A 45 17.19 5.34 4.79
N ALA A 46 16.27 5.00 3.87
CA ALA A 46 16.41 3.81 3.02
C ALA A 46 17.66 3.89 2.13
N ASP A 47 17.90 5.05 1.51
CA ASP A 47 19.06 5.28 0.64
C ASP A 47 20.38 5.12 1.43
N THR A 48 20.47 5.76 2.61
CA THR A 48 21.66 5.65 3.48
C THR A 48 21.87 4.22 3.99
N LEU A 49 20.78 3.53 4.36
CA LEU A 49 20.84 2.14 4.81
C LEU A 49 21.35 1.22 3.70
N GLU A 50 20.85 1.41 2.48
CA GLU A 50 21.30 0.65 1.32
C GLU A 50 22.80 0.88 1.06
N GLU A 51 23.26 2.13 1.08
CA GLU A 51 24.69 2.46 0.93
C GLU A 51 25.56 1.74 1.97
N VAL A 52 25.16 1.79 3.25
CA VAL A 52 25.92 1.14 4.34
C VAL A 52 25.93 -0.39 4.18
N VAL A 53 24.80 -0.99 3.83
CA VAL A 53 24.70 -2.45 3.65
C VAL A 53 25.52 -2.91 2.44
N VAL A 54 25.50 -2.17 1.34
CA VAL A 54 26.29 -2.45 0.15
C VAL A 54 27.79 -2.31 0.45
N ASP A 55 28.22 -1.21 1.09
CA ASP A 55 29.62 -1.01 1.45
C ASP A 55 30.12 -2.12 2.39
N LEU A 56 29.34 -2.47 3.42
CA LEU A 56 29.70 -3.53 4.35
C LEU A 56 29.78 -4.90 3.67
N SER A 57 28.77 -5.27 2.88
CA SER A 57 28.73 -6.56 2.18
C SER A 57 29.85 -6.70 1.14
N SER A 58 30.33 -5.60 0.56
CA SER A 58 31.46 -5.62 -0.38
C SER A 58 32.82 -5.90 0.29
N LYS A 59 32.94 -5.60 1.59
CA LYS A 59 34.19 -5.72 2.36
C LYS A 59 34.32 -7.04 3.13
N ILE A 60 33.21 -7.75 3.34
CA ILE A 60 33.17 -9.03 4.05
C ILE A 60 32.90 -10.17 3.07
N GLY A 61 33.43 -11.37 3.33
CA GLY A 61 33.09 -12.55 2.52
C GLY A 61 31.64 -12.98 2.72
N GLU A 62 31.02 -13.61 1.71
CA GLU A 62 29.63 -14.11 1.76
C GLU A 62 29.37 -15.03 2.97
N ASP A 63 30.41 -15.70 3.48
CA ASP A 63 30.34 -16.57 4.65
C ASP A 63 30.22 -15.84 5.99
N ALA A 64 30.44 -14.52 6.03
CA ALA A 64 30.46 -13.73 7.25
C ALA A 64 29.09 -13.63 7.94
N HIS A 65 27.98 -13.74 7.19
CA HIS A 65 26.64 -13.65 7.76
C HIS A 65 25.63 -14.55 7.02
N PRO A 66 24.77 -15.33 7.71
CA PRO A 66 23.81 -16.23 7.07
C PRO A 66 22.85 -15.57 6.07
N LEU A 67 22.48 -14.30 6.27
CA LEU A 67 21.62 -13.55 5.33
C LEU A 67 22.34 -13.09 4.06
N LEU A 68 23.67 -13.09 4.04
CA LEU A 68 24.47 -12.74 2.85
C LEU A 68 24.82 -13.97 2.02
N LYS A 69 24.67 -15.17 2.59
CA LYS A 69 24.88 -16.42 1.86
C LYS A 69 23.77 -16.64 0.84
N LYS A 70 24.17 -17.05 -0.37
CA LYS A 70 23.22 -17.53 -1.36
C LYS A 70 22.48 -18.76 -0.83
N ASN A 71 21.15 -18.74 -0.93
CA ASN A 71 20.32 -19.84 -0.48
C ASN A 71 20.09 -20.84 -1.62
N ASP A 72 20.68 -22.04 -1.51
CA ASP A 72 20.50 -23.15 -2.46
C ASP A 72 19.28 -24.04 -2.12
N GLY A 73 18.44 -23.59 -1.20
CA GLY A 73 17.27 -24.31 -0.73
C GLY A 73 16.20 -24.51 -1.81
N LYS A 74 15.55 -25.68 -1.79
CA LYS A 74 14.44 -26.03 -2.71
C LYS A 74 13.10 -25.35 -2.38
N ARG A 75 13.04 -24.49 -1.35
CA ARG A 75 11.82 -23.88 -0.81
C ARG A 75 11.89 -22.36 -0.92
N VAL A 76 10.85 -21.76 -1.48
CA VAL A 76 10.70 -20.31 -1.59
C VAL A 76 9.53 -19.87 -0.70
N GLN A 77 9.69 -18.73 -0.03
CA GLN A 77 8.62 -18.10 0.75
C GLN A 77 8.00 -16.98 -0.08
N ILE A 78 6.65 -16.92 -0.09
CA ILE A 78 5.91 -15.87 -0.78
C ILE A 78 5.18 -15.06 0.28
N VAL A 79 5.38 -13.74 0.27
CA VAL A 79 4.65 -12.80 1.10
C VAL A 79 3.70 -12.01 0.20
N VAL A 80 2.39 -12.14 0.45
CA VAL A 80 1.36 -11.43 -0.29
C VAL A 80 0.84 -10.28 0.57
N MET A 81 0.84 -9.07 0.03
CA MET A 81 0.29 -7.88 0.69
C MET A 81 -1.00 -7.47 -0.01
N THR A 82 -2.11 -7.42 0.73
CA THR A 82 -3.43 -7.04 0.22
C THR A 82 -4.04 -5.88 1.01
N ALA A 83 -5.09 -5.27 0.46
CA ALA A 83 -5.88 -4.30 1.20
C ALA A 83 -6.81 -5.00 2.21
N ASN A 84 -7.03 -4.35 3.35
CA ASN A 84 -8.03 -4.79 4.34
C ASN A 84 -9.45 -4.28 4.04
N ARG A 85 -9.58 -3.36 3.07
CA ARG A 85 -10.86 -2.74 2.69
C ARG A 85 -11.20 -3.11 1.25
N GLY A 86 -12.46 -3.50 1.05
CA GLY A 86 -13.15 -3.72 -0.22
C GLY A 86 -14.61 -3.29 -0.05
#